data_AF-A0A1E3VYJ7-F1
#
_entry.id   AF-A0A1E3VYJ7-F1
#
_cell.length_a   1.000
_cell.length_b   1.000
_cell.length_c   1.000
_cell.angle_alpha   90.00
_cell.angle_beta   90.00
_cell.angle_gamma   90.00
#
_symmetry.space_group_name_H-M   'P 1'
#
loop_
_entity.id
_entity.type
_entity.pdbx_description
1 polymer ?
#
loop_
_entity_poly.entity_id
_entity_poly.type
_entity_poly.pdbx_seq_one_letter_code
_entity_poly.pdbx_strand_id
1 'polypeptide(L)'
;MEFAHGQCAEHPRDGLYLYGPLKEPGSPTSMDYGVIGTSAGLERFSRWAKRVSLAIPRYTPRLNPDALHHITFPGFEAAFDTAWPIHPAAQIQLDEAYLDATIHIRNRAEGIKRTVDLFVTKLVAHADREESAPKLWFVVVPEFVYRLGRPNQTVPKAEQTSGSVTLTRKRALRLQTEPPLFPEESEEAEVYHYGQDFRRQLKARLLEHRIVTQLIRETTIAPDDFKNDRGFPLRPVEDPATIAWKLCTTAYYKAGGQPWRLANVRPGVCYVGLVFKQTDAFANDTNACCAAQMFLASGDGVVFRGALGPWRTPSRKEFHLTRSAAKDLITMVLSEYEEKHGAPPKELFLHGRSRFSKEEWEGFSEAAPPETKLVCVQIRPSKNEIKLFRWGNYPVIRGTSLPLSEHAAFLWTSGYVPRLDTYLGPETPNPVFVDVHWGECELQTVLSDVMSLTKINFNSCLFNDGLPVTIRFANAVGDILVAAPQKDGSPKLPFKFYI
;
A
#
# COMPACT_ATOMS: atom_id res chain seq x y z
N MET A 1 14.42 15.09 -0.35
CA MET A 1 14.25 14.04 0.67
C MET A 1 15.49 14.07 1.52
N GLU A 2 15.36 13.78 2.80
CA GLU A 2 16.46 13.78 3.76
C GLU A 2 16.84 12.33 4.12
N PHE A 3 18.14 12.09 4.21
CA PHE A 3 18.81 10.80 4.44
C PHE A 3 19.73 10.90 5.67
N ALA A 4 20.61 9.91 5.87
CA ALA A 4 21.55 9.96 6.98
C ALA A 4 22.37 11.27 7.02
N HIS A 5 22.85 11.63 8.22
CA HIS A 5 23.67 12.83 8.45
C HIS A 5 23.02 14.15 7.99
N GLY A 6 21.68 14.20 7.93
CA GLY A 6 20.93 15.40 7.51
C GLY A 6 21.10 15.75 6.02
N GLN A 7 21.63 14.82 5.21
CA GLN A 7 21.89 15.09 3.80
C GLN A 7 20.62 15.02 2.96
N CYS A 8 20.55 15.87 1.95
CA CYS A 8 19.39 15.95 1.06
C CYS A 8 19.71 15.43 -0.34
N ALA A 9 18.79 14.66 -0.91
CA ALA A 9 18.82 14.27 -2.32
C ALA A 9 17.43 14.37 -2.97
N GLU A 10 17.42 14.60 -4.28
CA GLU A 10 16.18 14.67 -5.08
C GLU A 10 15.63 13.29 -5.43
N HIS A 11 16.49 12.27 -5.53
CA HIS A 11 16.14 10.92 -5.94
C HIS A 11 16.44 9.92 -4.80
N PRO A 12 15.53 8.99 -4.46
CA PRO A 12 15.70 8.11 -3.30
C PRO A 12 16.91 7.17 -3.43
N ARG A 13 17.11 6.60 -4.61
CA ARG A 13 18.26 5.70 -4.88
C ARG A 13 19.60 6.41 -4.76
N ASP A 14 19.69 7.68 -5.15
CA ASP A 14 20.93 8.46 -5.02
C ASP A 14 21.22 8.73 -3.55
N GLY A 15 20.21 9.16 -2.80
CA GLY A 15 20.36 9.44 -1.36
C GLY A 15 20.74 8.21 -0.56
N LEU A 16 20.10 7.06 -0.81
CA LEU A 16 20.47 5.79 -0.18
C LEU A 16 21.88 5.34 -0.59
N TYR A 17 22.23 5.46 -1.87
CA TYR A 17 23.56 5.07 -2.34
C TYR A 17 24.69 5.93 -1.76
N LEU A 18 24.47 7.25 -1.64
CA LEU A 18 25.50 8.20 -1.21
C LEU A 18 25.58 8.37 0.31
N TYR A 19 24.43 8.34 0.99
CA TYR A 19 24.32 8.72 2.40
C TYR A 19 23.78 7.60 3.28
N GLY A 20 23.14 6.57 2.71
CA GLY A 20 22.42 5.56 3.47
C GLY A 20 21.10 6.07 4.06
N PRO A 21 20.36 5.20 4.78
CA PRO A 21 19.06 5.53 5.34
C PRO A 21 19.18 6.33 6.63
N LEU A 22 18.07 6.87 7.11
CA LEU A 22 18.03 7.52 8.42
C LEU A 22 18.36 6.51 9.53
N LYS A 23 19.17 6.94 10.49
CA LYS A 23 19.57 6.16 11.67
C LYS A 23 18.83 6.69 12.90
N GLU A 24 17.55 6.34 12.98
CA GLU A 24 16.72 6.64 14.14
C GLU A 24 16.84 5.53 15.21
N PRO A 25 16.58 5.79 16.50
CA PRO A 25 16.52 4.77 17.53
C PRO A 25 15.59 3.61 17.12
N GLY A 26 16.10 2.38 17.14
CA GLY A 26 15.37 1.19 16.70
C GLY A 26 15.55 0.80 15.24
N SER A 27 16.35 1.55 14.46
CA SER A 27 16.76 1.14 13.11
C SER A 27 17.44 -0.24 13.13
N PRO A 28 17.14 -1.12 12.16
CA PRO A 28 17.67 -2.48 12.16
C PRO A 28 19.17 -2.48 11.87
N THR A 29 19.95 -3.13 12.73
CA THR A 29 21.38 -3.41 12.51
C THR A 29 21.58 -4.60 11.58
N SER A 30 20.70 -5.60 11.68
CA SER A 30 20.56 -6.71 10.75
C SER A 30 19.09 -6.87 10.38
N MET A 31 18.83 -7.27 9.15
CA MET A 31 17.50 -7.70 8.74
C MET A 31 17.13 -8.99 9.45
N ASP A 32 15.96 -9.01 10.07
CA ASP A 32 15.38 -10.18 10.69
C ASP A 32 14.11 -10.55 9.90
N TYR A 33 14.22 -11.58 9.07
CA TYR A 33 13.16 -11.99 8.17
C TYR A 33 12.98 -13.50 8.12
N GLY A 34 11.72 -13.91 7.99
CA GLY A 34 11.30 -15.28 7.69
C GLY A 34 10.87 -15.42 6.23
N VAL A 35 10.83 -16.66 5.73
CA VAL A 35 10.36 -16.96 4.37
C VAL A 35 9.37 -18.11 4.41
N ILE A 36 8.22 -17.94 3.75
CA ILE A 36 7.21 -19.00 3.55
C ILE A 36 6.95 -19.20 2.06
N GLY A 37 6.93 -20.45 1.61
CA GLY A 37 6.72 -20.81 0.21
C GLY A 37 6.84 -22.30 -0.05
N THR A 38 6.66 -22.72 -1.29
CA THR A 38 6.95 -24.11 -1.72
C THR A 38 8.45 -24.38 -1.71
N SER A 39 8.87 -25.66 -1.76
CA SER A 39 10.30 -26.02 -1.82
C SER A 39 11.04 -25.25 -2.93
N ALA A 40 10.48 -25.25 -4.15
CA ALA A 40 11.05 -24.50 -5.28
C ALA A 40 11.04 -22.98 -5.05
N GLY A 41 10.00 -22.44 -4.42
CA GLY A 41 9.90 -21.03 -4.06
C GLY A 41 10.97 -20.59 -3.06
N LEU A 42 11.25 -21.41 -2.05
CA LEU A 42 12.30 -21.17 -1.05
C LEU A 42 13.69 -21.16 -1.69
N GLU A 43 13.97 -22.09 -2.60
CA GLU A 43 15.24 -22.14 -3.35
C GLU A 43 15.42 -20.91 -4.26
N ARG A 44 14.37 -20.51 -4.98
CA ARG A 44 14.37 -19.27 -5.80
C ARG A 44 14.62 -18.04 -4.94
N PHE A 45 13.97 -17.96 -3.79
CA PHE A 45 14.18 -16.87 -2.85
C PHE A 45 15.62 -16.86 -2.32
N SER A 46 16.20 -18.01 -1.96
CA SER A 46 17.59 -18.09 -1.50
C SER A 46 18.58 -17.59 -2.56
N ARG A 47 18.40 -17.97 -3.84
CA ARG A 47 19.22 -17.43 -4.95
C ARG A 47 19.08 -15.92 -5.07
N TRP A 48 17.84 -15.41 -4.99
CA TRP A 48 17.58 -13.97 -5.05
C TRP A 48 18.18 -13.21 -3.86
N ALA A 49 18.07 -13.74 -2.63
CA ALA A 49 18.64 -13.18 -1.41
C ALA A 49 20.17 -13.04 -1.52
N LYS A 50 20.86 -14.05 -2.07
CA LYS A 50 22.30 -13.99 -2.37
C LYS A 50 22.64 -12.98 -3.46
N ARG A 51 21.72 -12.75 -4.41
CA ARG A 51 21.94 -11.78 -5.49
C ARG A 51 21.85 -10.35 -4.99
N VAL A 52 20.93 -10.04 -4.07
CA VAL A 52 20.77 -8.70 -3.50
C VAL A 52 21.79 -8.36 -2.41
N SER A 53 22.50 -9.34 -1.85
CA SER A 53 23.65 -9.03 -0.99
C SER A 53 24.86 -8.51 -1.79
N LEU A 54 24.84 -8.63 -3.12
CA LEU A 54 25.92 -8.22 -4.02
C LEU A 54 25.47 -7.08 -4.95
N ALA A 55 26.44 -6.42 -5.58
CA ALA A 55 26.15 -5.40 -6.57
C ALA A 55 25.44 -5.99 -7.81
N ILE A 56 24.38 -5.31 -8.24
CA ILE A 56 23.62 -5.62 -9.45
C ILE A 56 23.78 -4.41 -10.40
N PRO A 57 24.46 -4.60 -11.54
CA PRO A 57 24.74 -3.49 -12.46
C PRO A 57 23.44 -2.92 -13.04
N ARG A 58 23.45 -1.61 -13.32
CA ARG A 58 22.34 -0.95 -14.01
C ARG A 58 22.03 -1.63 -15.35
N TYR A 59 20.76 -1.67 -15.70
CA TYR A 59 20.36 -2.03 -17.05
C TYR A 59 20.78 -0.94 -18.04
N THR A 60 21.25 -1.37 -19.22
CA THR A 60 21.64 -0.47 -20.30
C THR A 60 20.71 -0.73 -21.50
N PRO A 61 19.66 0.09 -21.68
CA PRO A 61 18.74 -0.07 -22.81
C PRO A 61 19.46 0.13 -24.14
N ARG A 62 19.14 -0.70 -25.14
CA ARG A 62 19.75 -0.58 -26.48
C ARG A 62 19.47 0.75 -27.18
N LEU A 63 18.26 1.30 -26.98
CA LEU A 63 17.82 2.54 -27.63
C LEU A 63 18.30 3.81 -26.91
N ASN A 64 18.62 3.72 -25.62
CA ASN A 64 19.14 4.83 -24.82
C ASN A 64 20.10 4.30 -23.75
N PRO A 65 21.37 4.04 -24.11
CA PRO A 65 22.37 3.51 -23.18
C PRO A 65 22.66 4.43 -21.99
N ASP A 66 22.46 5.74 -22.16
CA ASP A 66 22.74 6.78 -21.15
C ASP A 66 21.53 7.11 -20.26
N ALA A 67 20.49 6.28 -20.30
CA ALA A 67 19.29 6.42 -19.51
C ALA A 67 19.59 6.53 -17.99
N LEU A 68 19.46 7.75 -17.45
CA LEU A 68 19.83 8.09 -16.07
C LEU A 68 18.94 7.49 -14.97
N HIS A 69 17.79 6.92 -15.34
CA HIS A 69 16.84 6.32 -14.41
C HIS A 69 17.14 4.86 -14.05
N HIS A 70 18.03 4.19 -14.80
CA HIS A 70 18.57 2.90 -14.42
C HIS A 70 19.82 3.10 -13.56
N ILE A 71 19.73 2.71 -12.29
CA ILE A 71 20.75 2.94 -11.28
C ILE A 71 21.21 1.59 -10.74
N THR A 72 22.53 1.38 -10.70
CA THR A 72 23.15 0.19 -10.11
C THR A 72 22.66 0.02 -8.67
N PHE A 73 22.33 -1.21 -8.30
CA PHE A 73 22.09 -1.53 -6.90
C PHE A 73 23.42 -1.98 -6.28
N PRO A 74 23.96 -1.31 -5.25
CA PRO A 74 25.30 -1.61 -4.73
C PRO A 74 25.36 -2.92 -3.94
N GLY A 75 24.21 -3.50 -3.60
CA GLY A 75 24.06 -4.54 -2.58
C GLY A 75 23.31 -3.97 -1.38
N PHE A 76 22.59 -4.83 -0.67
CA PHE A 76 21.71 -4.41 0.43
C PHE A 76 22.48 -3.66 1.52
N GLU A 77 23.55 -4.27 2.03
CA GLU A 77 24.31 -3.70 3.14
C GLU A 77 24.95 -2.36 2.77
N ALA A 78 25.47 -2.22 1.56
CA ALA A 78 26.03 -0.96 1.07
C ALA A 78 24.97 0.15 0.89
N ALA A 79 23.72 -0.20 0.55
CA ALA A 79 22.65 0.78 0.36
C ALA A 79 21.94 1.19 1.66
N PHE A 80 21.85 0.26 2.62
CA PHE A 80 21.04 0.43 3.83
C PHE A 80 21.86 0.50 5.14
N ASP A 81 23.17 0.28 5.07
CA ASP A 81 24.04 0.18 6.25
C ASP A 81 23.46 -0.78 7.31
N THR A 82 22.96 -1.92 6.82
CA THR A 82 22.28 -2.96 7.59
C THR A 82 22.63 -4.31 7.00
N ALA A 83 23.02 -5.26 7.84
CA ALA A 83 23.38 -6.59 7.39
C ALA A 83 22.19 -7.31 6.75
N TRP A 84 22.43 -7.98 5.61
CA TRP A 84 21.47 -8.89 4.99
C TRP A 84 21.91 -10.34 5.23
N PRO A 85 21.28 -11.06 6.18
CA PRO A 85 21.66 -12.44 6.42
C PRO A 85 21.28 -13.30 5.22
N ILE A 86 22.21 -14.15 4.78
CA ILE A 86 22.00 -15.09 3.67
C ILE A 86 20.96 -16.15 4.04
N HIS A 87 20.92 -16.53 5.31
CA HIS A 87 19.95 -17.46 5.86
C HIS A 87 18.86 -16.67 6.61
N PRO A 88 17.57 -16.86 6.28
CA PRO A 88 16.48 -16.26 7.05
C PRO A 88 16.43 -16.82 8.47
N ALA A 89 15.88 -16.05 9.39
CA ALA A 89 15.66 -16.46 10.78
C ALA A 89 14.69 -17.64 10.89
N ALA A 90 13.72 -17.73 9.97
CA ALA A 90 12.78 -18.83 9.91
C ALA A 90 12.43 -19.19 8.45
N GLN A 91 12.17 -20.48 8.20
CA GLN A 91 11.66 -20.99 6.93
C GLN A 91 10.45 -21.88 7.17
N ILE A 92 9.38 -21.66 6.41
CA ILE A 92 8.19 -22.48 6.42
C ILE A 92 7.96 -23.01 5.02
N GLN A 93 8.08 -24.33 4.87
CA GLN A 93 7.76 -25.01 3.63
C GLN A 93 6.26 -25.31 3.54
N LEU A 94 5.67 -24.97 2.40
CA LEU A 94 4.33 -25.35 2.01
C LEU A 94 4.38 -26.47 0.97
N ASP A 95 3.38 -27.32 1.01
CA ASP A 95 3.19 -28.36 0.01
C ASP A 95 2.48 -27.78 -1.22
N GLU A 96 3.12 -27.93 -2.38
CA GLU A 96 2.62 -27.43 -3.65
C GLU A 96 1.34 -28.14 -4.10
N ALA A 97 1.21 -29.44 -3.82
CA ALA A 97 0.04 -30.22 -4.21
C ALA A 97 -1.21 -29.78 -3.46
N TYR A 98 -1.08 -29.45 -2.17
CA TYR A 98 -2.20 -28.89 -1.40
C TYR A 98 -2.58 -27.49 -1.88
N LEU A 99 -1.60 -26.63 -2.19
CA LEU A 99 -1.88 -25.30 -2.74
C LEU A 99 -2.61 -25.38 -4.09
N ASP A 100 -2.17 -26.30 -4.96
CA ASP A 100 -2.79 -26.56 -6.25
C ASP A 100 -4.24 -27.06 -6.07
N ALA A 101 -4.44 -28.09 -5.23
CA ALA A 101 -5.75 -28.64 -4.99
C ALA A 101 -6.75 -27.61 -4.42
N THR A 102 -6.32 -26.74 -3.49
CA THR A 102 -7.21 -25.75 -2.87
C THR A 102 -7.53 -24.59 -3.80
N ILE A 103 -6.54 -24.08 -4.55
CA ILE A 103 -6.78 -22.90 -5.40
C ILE A 103 -7.63 -23.24 -6.63
N HIS A 104 -7.66 -24.51 -7.04
CA HIS A 104 -8.47 -25.02 -8.14
C HIS A 104 -9.91 -25.39 -7.75
N ILE A 105 -10.30 -25.21 -6.49
CA ILE A 105 -11.70 -25.42 -6.06
C ILE A 105 -12.64 -24.53 -6.88
N ARG A 106 -13.69 -25.15 -7.41
CA ARG A 106 -14.71 -24.50 -8.25
C ARG A 106 -15.33 -23.28 -7.57
N ASN A 107 -15.66 -23.38 -6.29
CA ASN A 107 -16.14 -22.25 -5.50
C ASN A 107 -14.97 -21.32 -5.15
N ARG A 108 -14.90 -20.16 -5.81
CA ARG A 108 -13.76 -19.22 -5.65
C ARG A 108 -13.59 -18.72 -4.22
N ALA A 109 -14.68 -18.44 -3.51
CA ALA A 109 -14.61 -17.96 -2.14
C ALA A 109 -13.96 -19.03 -1.24
N GLU A 110 -14.36 -20.29 -1.42
CA GLU A 110 -13.80 -21.44 -0.71
C GLU A 110 -12.34 -21.67 -1.09
N GLY A 111 -12.03 -21.73 -2.39
CA GLY A 111 -10.68 -22.01 -2.87
C GLY A 111 -9.66 -20.97 -2.41
N ILE A 112 -10.01 -19.69 -2.49
CA ILE A 112 -9.13 -18.61 -2.02
C ILE A 112 -8.99 -18.66 -0.49
N LYS A 113 -10.10 -18.79 0.26
CA LYS A 113 -10.04 -18.89 1.72
C LYS A 113 -9.16 -20.06 2.19
N ARG A 114 -9.36 -21.26 1.64
CA ARG A 114 -8.57 -22.46 1.98
C ARG A 114 -7.10 -22.30 1.60
N THR A 115 -6.83 -21.72 0.44
CA THR A 115 -5.44 -21.44 0.04
C THR A 115 -4.79 -20.45 1.02
N VAL A 116 -5.50 -19.41 1.43
CA VAL A 116 -5.01 -18.45 2.45
C VAL A 116 -4.86 -19.11 3.83
N ASP A 117 -5.77 -20.02 4.22
CA ASP A 117 -5.70 -20.80 5.47
C ASP A 117 -4.37 -21.56 5.58
N LEU A 118 -3.83 -22.09 4.48
CA LEU A 118 -2.54 -22.78 4.45
C LEU A 118 -1.36 -21.87 4.84
N PHE A 119 -1.40 -20.59 4.44
CA PHE A 119 -0.37 -19.61 4.82
C PHE A 119 -0.60 -19.08 6.23
N VAL A 120 -1.83 -18.62 6.53
CA VAL A 120 -2.15 -17.98 7.81
C VAL A 120 -1.92 -18.93 8.97
N THR A 121 -2.44 -20.16 8.89
CA THR A 121 -2.30 -21.15 9.98
C THR A 121 -0.85 -21.42 10.32
N LYS A 122 0.04 -21.53 9.32
CA LYS A 122 1.47 -21.79 9.54
C LYS A 122 2.20 -20.57 10.11
N LEU A 123 1.90 -19.37 9.62
CA LEU A 123 2.51 -18.14 10.13
C LEU A 123 2.10 -17.84 11.57
N VAL A 124 0.81 -17.98 11.87
CA VAL A 124 0.27 -17.79 13.23
C VAL A 124 0.82 -18.83 14.18
N ALA A 125 0.80 -20.12 13.80
CA ALA A 125 1.35 -21.18 14.64
C ALA A 125 2.84 -21.00 14.93
N HIS A 126 3.61 -20.38 14.02
CA HIS A 126 5.00 -20.05 14.28
C HIS A 126 5.13 -18.85 15.24
N ALA A 127 4.34 -17.79 15.03
CA ALA A 127 4.33 -16.61 15.90
C ALA A 127 3.90 -16.94 17.34
N ASP A 128 3.01 -17.92 17.53
CA ASP A 128 2.52 -18.32 18.86
C ASP A 128 3.49 -19.26 19.61
N ARG A 129 4.39 -19.95 18.89
CA ARG A 129 5.29 -20.97 19.48
C ARG A 129 6.70 -20.46 19.74
N GLU A 130 7.20 -19.56 18.91
CA GLU A 130 8.58 -19.08 18.96
C GLU A 130 8.68 -17.80 19.78
N GLU A 131 9.65 -17.73 20.70
CA GLU A 131 9.87 -16.53 21.52
C GLU A 131 10.36 -15.33 20.69
N SER A 132 11.03 -15.58 19.56
CA SER A 132 11.55 -14.54 18.66
C SER A 132 11.02 -14.72 17.24
N ALA A 133 9.79 -14.28 17.01
CA ALA A 133 9.21 -14.27 15.67
C ALA A 133 9.90 -13.24 14.75
N PRO A 134 10.16 -13.56 13.47
CA PRO A 134 10.80 -12.63 12.55
C PRO A 134 10.00 -11.34 12.36
N LYS A 135 10.70 -10.20 12.30
CA LYS A 135 10.06 -8.88 12.08
C LYS A 135 9.33 -8.74 10.74
N LEU A 136 9.72 -9.51 9.72
CA LEU A 136 9.13 -9.50 8.39
C LEU A 136 9.07 -10.91 7.80
N TRP A 137 7.94 -11.27 7.19
CA TRP A 137 7.81 -12.51 6.42
C TRP A 137 7.76 -12.23 4.91
N PHE A 138 8.68 -12.85 4.16
CA PHE A 138 8.55 -12.96 2.71
C PHE A 138 7.63 -14.12 2.36
N VAL A 139 6.53 -13.81 1.67
CA VAL A 139 5.58 -14.81 1.18
C VAL A 139 5.87 -15.03 -0.29
N VAL A 140 6.53 -16.14 -0.62
CA VAL A 140 6.84 -16.51 -2.00
C VAL A 140 5.62 -17.21 -2.59
N VAL A 141 4.91 -16.50 -3.46
CA VAL A 141 3.64 -16.93 -4.05
C VAL A 141 3.92 -17.59 -5.39
N PRO A 142 3.55 -18.89 -5.55
CA PRO A 142 3.61 -19.55 -6.85
C PRO A 142 2.77 -18.81 -7.90
N GLU A 143 3.23 -18.82 -9.15
CA GLU A 143 2.57 -18.04 -10.21
C GLU A 143 1.11 -18.46 -10.44
N PHE A 144 0.80 -19.76 -10.29
CA PHE A 144 -0.57 -20.25 -10.43
C PHE A 144 -1.50 -19.74 -9.31
N VAL A 145 -1.01 -19.69 -8.05
CA VAL A 145 -1.74 -19.11 -6.91
C VAL A 145 -1.98 -17.62 -7.15
N TYR A 146 -0.96 -16.89 -7.59
CA TYR A 146 -1.13 -15.47 -7.90
C TYR A 146 -2.15 -15.24 -9.01
N ARG A 147 -2.07 -16.00 -10.10
CA ARG A 147 -2.97 -15.88 -11.25
C ARG A 147 -4.42 -16.15 -10.86
N LEU A 148 -4.68 -17.28 -10.22
CA LEU A 148 -6.04 -17.70 -9.83
C LEU A 148 -6.58 -16.92 -8.63
N GLY A 149 -5.71 -16.47 -7.72
CA GLY A 149 -6.08 -15.72 -6.51
C GLY A 149 -6.51 -14.28 -6.74
N ARG A 150 -6.59 -13.81 -7.99
CA ARG A 150 -7.09 -12.46 -8.32
C ARG A 150 -8.61 -12.42 -8.42
N PRO A 151 -9.23 -11.26 -8.12
CA PRO A 151 -10.65 -11.05 -8.36
C PRO A 151 -11.06 -11.35 -9.80
N ASN A 152 -12.28 -11.88 -9.98
CA ASN A 152 -12.91 -12.16 -11.27
C ASN A 152 -12.18 -13.21 -12.14
N GLN A 153 -11.22 -13.95 -11.59
CA GLN A 153 -10.61 -15.09 -12.28
C GLN A 153 -11.43 -16.36 -12.06
N THR A 154 -11.57 -17.16 -13.10
CA THR A 154 -12.26 -18.45 -13.06
C THR A 154 -11.28 -19.59 -13.29
N VAL A 155 -11.54 -20.72 -12.62
CA VAL A 155 -10.76 -21.94 -12.82
C VAL A 155 -11.28 -22.63 -14.09
N PRO A 156 -10.42 -23.01 -15.04
CA PRO A 156 -10.81 -23.80 -16.21
C PRO A 156 -11.54 -25.09 -15.79
N LYS A 157 -12.64 -25.46 -16.49
CA LYS A 157 -13.46 -26.62 -16.11
C LYS A 157 -12.68 -27.93 -15.99
N ALA A 158 -11.65 -28.12 -16.83
CA ALA A 158 -10.82 -29.32 -16.82
C ALA A 158 -9.92 -29.42 -15.58
N GLU A 159 -9.63 -28.30 -14.93
CA GLU A 159 -8.74 -28.21 -13.77
C GLU A 159 -9.52 -28.09 -12.45
N GLN A 160 -10.87 -28.08 -12.50
CA GLN A 160 -11.69 -27.85 -11.32
C GLN A 160 -11.70 -29.04 -10.36
N THR A 161 -11.44 -28.75 -9.09
CA THR A 161 -11.68 -29.69 -7.99
C THR A 161 -13.01 -29.39 -7.29
N SER A 162 -13.63 -30.42 -6.73
CA SER A 162 -14.84 -30.28 -5.92
C SER A 162 -14.49 -29.74 -4.53
N GLY A 163 -15.14 -28.66 -4.13
CA GLY A 163 -15.09 -28.14 -2.76
C GLY A 163 -16.10 -28.85 -1.86
N SER A 164 -16.06 -28.56 -0.56
CA SER A 164 -17.06 -29.05 0.39
C SER A 164 -18.23 -28.10 0.58
N VAL A 165 -18.12 -26.83 0.18
CA VAL A 165 -19.20 -25.85 0.34
C VAL A 165 -20.25 -26.08 -0.75
N THR A 166 -21.44 -26.47 -0.33
CA THR A 166 -22.60 -26.68 -1.23
C THR A 166 -23.47 -25.44 -1.34
N LEU A 167 -23.36 -24.54 -0.35
CA LEU A 167 -24.09 -23.28 -0.30
C LEU A 167 -23.75 -22.38 -1.48
N THR A 168 -24.78 -21.71 -2.03
CA THR A 168 -24.56 -20.66 -3.03
C THR A 168 -24.41 -19.30 -2.35
N ARG A 169 -23.67 -18.39 -2.98
CA ARG A 169 -23.51 -17.00 -2.50
C ARG A 169 -24.86 -16.30 -2.23
N LYS A 170 -25.89 -16.56 -3.04
CA LYS A 170 -27.24 -15.99 -2.85
C LYS A 170 -27.89 -16.51 -1.56
N ARG A 171 -27.71 -17.79 -1.24
CA ARG A 171 -28.23 -18.39 -0.01
C ARG A 171 -27.46 -17.88 1.20
N ALA A 172 -26.14 -17.79 1.12
CA ALA A 172 -25.29 -17.21 2.17
C ALA A 172 -25.69 -15.77 2.54
N LEU A 173 -26.03 -14.94 1.54
CA LEU A 173 -26.51 -13.57 1.78
C LEU A 173 -27.88 -13.54 2.48
N ARG A 174 -28.80 -14.46 2.15
CA ARG A 174 -30.10 -14.57 2.86
C ARG A 174 -29.92 -15.00 4.31
N LEU A 175 -28.94 -15.87 4.57
CA LEU A 175 -28.63 -16.34 5.92
C LEU A 175 -28.14 -15.24 6.87
N GLN A 176 -27.75 -14.07 6.36
CA GLN A 176 -27.42 -12.91 7.20
C GLN A 176 -28.66 -12.25 7.81
N THR A 177 -29.81 -12.33 7.13
CA THR A 177 -31.08 -11.75 7.59
C THR A 177 -32.03 -12.79 8.17
N GLU A 178 -31.88 -14.05 7.77
CA GLU A 178 -32.73 -15.17 8.18
C GLU A 178 -31.86 -16.26 8.80
N PRO A 179 -32.00 -16.59 10.09
CA PRO A 179 -31.19 -17.64 10.71
C PRO A 179 -31.43 -18.99 10.02
N PRO A 180 -30.38 -19.76 9.71
CA PRO A 180 -30.55 -21.07 9.09
C PRO A 180 -31.23 -22.07 10.02
N LEU A 181 -31.85 -23.08 9.44
CA LEU A 181 -32.43 -24.20 10.16
C LEU A 181 -31.36 -25.15 10.72
N PHE A 182 -30.16 -25.15 10.13
CA PHE A 182 -29.04 -26.02 10.47
C PHE A 182 -27.75 -25.21 10.71
N PRO A 183 -27.00 -25.44 11.80
CA PRO A 183 -25.76 -24.72 12.10
C PRO A 183 -24.68 -24.83 11.01
N GLU A 184 -24.63 -25.96 10.29
CA GLU A 184 -23.64 -26.21 9.23
C GLU A 184 -23.76 -25.19 8.09
N GLU A 185 -24.96 -24.65 7.84
CA GLU A 185 -25.17 -23.64 6.80
C GLU A 185 -24.57 -22.28 7.17
N SER A 186 -24.53 -21.95 8.46
CA SER A 186 -23.84 -20.75 8.95
C SER A 186 -22.33 -20.87 8.74
N GLU A 187 -21.74 -22.04 9.05
CA GLU A 187 -20.31 -22.30 8.84
C GLU A 187 -19.92 -22.25 7.35
N GLU A 188 -20.75 -22.82 6.47
CA GLU A 188 -20.55 -22.71 5.02
C GLU A 188 -20.68 -21.27 4.50
N ALA A 189 -21.56 -20.46 5.10
CA ALA A 189 -21.75 -19.06 4.73
C ALA A 189 -20.54 -18.18 5.08
N GLU A 190 -19.75 -18.55 6.10
CA GLU A 190 -18.59 -17.76 6.54
C GLU A 190 -17.58 -17.50 5.42
N VAL A 191 -17.46 -18.45 4.51
CA VAL A 191 -16.56 -18.38 3.36
C VAL A 191 -16.85 -17.16 2.49
N TYR A 192 -18.10 -16.70 2.44
CA TYR A 192 -18.53 -15.55 1.65
C TYR A 192 -18.32 -14.20 2.33
N HIS A 193 -17.99 -14.17 3.62
CA HIS A 193 -17.62 -12.92 4.30
C HIS A 193 -16.20 -12.45 3.97
N TYR A 194 -15.38 -13.32 3.36
CA TYR A 194 -14.03 -12.97 2.97
C TYR A 194 -13.96 -12.45 1.53
N GLY A 195 -13.01 -11.55 1.29
CA GLY A 195 -12.70 -11.03 -0.03
C GLY A 195 -12.13 -12.11 -0.95
N GLN A 196 -12.51 -12.08 -2.22
CA GLN A 196 -12.03 -13.01 -3.27
C GLN A 196 -10.68 -12.58 -3.88
N ASP A 197 -9.78 -12.01 -3.07
CA ASP A 197 -8.43 -11.63 -3.47
C ASP A 197 -7.45 -12.22 -2.47
N PHE A 198 -6.60 -13.12 -2.93
CA PHE A 198 -5.63 -13.84 -2.10
C PHE A 198 -4.74 -12.88 -1.30
N ARG A 199 -4.20 -11.83 -1.93
CA ARG A 199 -3.30 -10.88 -1.26
C ARG A 199 -4.05 -10.11 -0.18
N ARG A 200 -5.23 -9.59 -0.52
CA ARG A 200 -5.99 -8.75 0.43
C ARG A 200 -6.45 -9.57 1.63
N GLN A 201 -6.98 -10.77 1.38
CA GLN A 201 -7.45 -11.67 2.43
C GLN A 201 -6.29 -12.14 3.33
N LEU A 202 -5.15 -12.54 2.74
CA LEU A 202 -3.96 -12.94 3.50
C LEU A 202 -3.51 -11.83 4.44
N LYS A 203 -3.37 -10.61 3.92
CA LYS A 203 -2.96 -9.46 4.74
C LYS A 203 -3.97 -9.14 5.82
N ALA A 204 -5.26 -9.06 5.48
CA ALA A 204 -6.32 -8.70 6.42
C ALA A 204 -6.36 -9.64 7.64
N ARG A 205 -6.17 -10.94 7.41
CA ARG A 205 -6.17 -11.95 8.49
C ARG A 205 -4.92 -11.90 9.36
N LEU A 206 -3.79 -11.45 8.82
CA LEU A 206 -2.54 -11.32 9.57
C LEU A 206 -2.43 -10.02 10.38
N LEU A 207 -3.37 -9.07 10.19
CA LEU A 207 -3.41 -7.82 10.97
C LEU A 207 -3.63 -8.08 12.46
N GLU A 208 -4.56 -8.98 12.82
CA GLU A 208 -4.86 -9.33 14.23
C GLU A 208 -3.63 -9.87 14.96
N HIS A 209 -2.80 -10.65 14.26
CA HIS A 209 -1.59 -11.25 14.80
C HIS A 209 -0.35 -10.35 14.69
N ARG A 210 -0.49 -9.13 14.16
CA ARG A 210 0.63 -8.19 13.95
C ARG A 210 1.79 -8.81 13.16
N ILE A 211 1.50 -9.66 12.18
CA ILE A 211 2.51 -10.28 11.30
C ILE A 211 2.70 -9.41 10.05
N VAL A 212 3.89 -8.84 9.89
CA VAL A 212 4.23 -8.04 8.71
C VAL A 212 4.63 -8.96 7.54
N THR A 213 4.02 -8.78 6.38
CA THR A 213 4.30 -9.61 5.19
C THR A 213 4.71 -8.81 3.97
N GLN A 214 5.61 -9.37 3.17
CA GLN A 214 5.95 -8.92 1.83
C GLN A 214 5.70 -10.07 0.84
N LEU A 215 4.64 -9.96 0.04
CA LEU A 215 4.34 -10.93 -0.99
C LEU A 215 5.25 -10.73 -2.19
N ILE A 216 5.84 -11.81 -2.69
CA ILE A 216 6.71 -11.84 -3.86
C ILE A 216 6.23 -12.95 -4.78
N ARG A 217 6.15 -12.68 -6.08
CA ARG A 217 5.90 -13.70 -7.09
C ARG A 217 7.20 -14.34 -7.50
N GLU A 218 7.20 -15.65 -7.71
CA GLU A 218 8.38 -16.37 -8.20
C GLU A 218 8.89 -15.79 -9.53
N THR A 219 7.98 -15.43 -10.43
CA THR A 219 8.27 -14.81 -11.73
C THR A 219 8.94 -13.44 -11.61
N THR A 220 8.91 -12.78 -10.45
CA THR A 220 9.60 -11.50 -10.22
C THR A 220 11.06 -11.71 -9.81
N ILE A 221 11.34 -12.72 -8.99
CA ILE A 221 12.69 -12.96 -8.44
C ILE A 221 13.51 -13.97 -9.26
N ALA A 222 12.84 -14.82 -10.03
CA ALA A 222 13.46 -15.82 -10.89
C ALA A 222 12.78 -15.85 -12.28
N PRO A 223 12.70 -14.72 -13.02
CA PRO A 223 12.00 -14.67 -14.31
C PRO A 223 12.55 -15.67 -15.34
N ASP A 224 13.85 -15.98 -15.27
CA ASP A 224 14.51 -16.92 -16.19
C ASP A 224 14.10 -18.39 -16.02
N ASP A 225 13.57 -18.75 -14.85
CA ASP A 225 13.01 -20.08 -14.60
C ASP A 225 11.63 -20.25 -15.26
N PHE A 226 10.99 -19.14 -15.64
CA PHE A 226 9.63 -19.10 -16.19
C PHE A 226 9.65 -18.53 -17.60
N LYS A 227 10.02 -19.36 -18.57
CA LYS A 227 10.09 -18.97 -19.98
C LYS A 227 8.90 -19.53 -20.76
N ASN A 228 8.45 -18.77 -21.76
CA ASN A 228 7.53 -19.25 -22.78
C ASN A 228 8.26 -20.09 -23.84
N ASP A 229 7.51 -20.68 -24.77
CA ASP A 229 8.06 -21.51 -25.86
C ASP A 229 9.09 -20.77 -26.74
N ARG A 230 9.08 -19.43 -26.72
CA ARG A 230 10.02 -18.57 -27.45
C ARG A 230 11.27 -18.21 -26.62
N GLY A 231 11.42 -18.76 -25.43
CA GLY A 231 12.56 -18.52 -24.54
C GLY A 231 12.52 -17.19 -23.77
N PHE A 232 11.46 -16.41 -23.90
CA PHE A 232 11.28 -15.15 -23.16
C PHE A 232 10.55 -15.38 -21.83
N PRO A 233 10.79 -14.56 -20.80
CA PRO A 233 10.03 -14.65 -19.56
C PRO A 233 8.51 -14.63 -19.81
N LEU A 234 7.74 -15.42 -19.06
CA LEU A 234 6.27 -15.49 -19.14
C LEU A 234 5.61 -14.12 -18.96
N ARG A 235 6.28 -13.20 -18.25
CA ARG A 235 5.80 -11.86 -17.96
C ARG A 235 6.93 -10.84 -18.14
N PRO A 236 6.64 -9.64 -18.68
CA PRO A 236 7.58 -8.53 -18.62
C PRO A 236 7.81 -8.13 -17.15
N VAL A 237 9.08 -8.10 -16.77
CA VAL A 237 9.56 -7.63 -15.46
C VAL A 237 10.49 -6.44 -15.66
N GLU A 238 10.60 -5.61 -14.62
CA GLU A 238 11.60 -4.54 -14.60
C GLU A 238 13.00 -5.11 -14.52
N ASP A 239 14.01 -4.27 -14.71
CA ASP A 239 15.39 -4.72 -14.61
C ASP A 239 15.75 -5.20 -13.19
N PRO A 240 16.70 -6.14 -13.05
CA PRO A 240 17.05 -6.71 -11.75
C PRO A 240 17.49 -5.69 -10.70
N ALA A 241 18.19 -4.61 -11.08
CA ALA A 241 18.62 -3.58 -10.13
C ALA A 241 17.42 -2.76 -9.63
N THR A 242 16.49 -2.38 -10.51
CA THR A 242 15.23 -1.72 -10.13
C THR A 242 14.37 -2.61 -9.22
N ILE A 243 14.27 -3.92 -9.51
CA ILE A 243 13.56 -4.87 -8.65
C ILE A 243 14.21 -4.93 -7.25
N ALA A 244 15.54 -5.00 -7.18
CA ALA A 244 16.27 -5.01 -5.93
C ALA A 244 16.03 -3.72 -5.13
N TRP A 245 16.18 -2.54 -5.75
CA TRP A 245 15.86 -1.26 -5.10
C TRP A 245 14.45 -1.24 -4.51
N LYS A 246 13.44 -1.72 -5.24
CA LYS A 246 12.05 -1.79 -4.77
C LYS A 246 11.87 -2.71 -3.58
N LEU A 247 12.24 -3.98 -3.73
CA LEU A 247 11.99 -5.01 -2.73
C LEU A 247 12.81 -4.76 -1.47
N CYS A 248 14.08 -4.37 -1.60
CA CYS A 248 14.96 -4.10 -0.47
C CYS A 248 14.54 -2.85 0.33
N THR A 249 14.16 -1.76 -0.35
CA THR A 249 13.62 -0.56 0.34
C THR A 249 12.35 -0.90 1.10
N THR A 250 11.45 -1.68 0.48
CA THR A 250 10.20 -2.11 1.12
C THR A 250 10.47 -2.99 2.33
N ALA A 251 11.40 -3.94 2.20
CA ALA A 251 11.78 -4.85 3.28
C ALA A 251 12.40 -4.08 4.46
N TYR A 252 13.33 -3.18 4.19
CA TYR A 252 13.95 -2.33 5.21
C TYR A 252 12.90 -1.52 5.99
N TYR A 253 11.96 -0.89 5.28
CA TYR A 253 10.85 -0.17 5.91
C TYR A 253 9.98 -1.06 6.80
N LYS A 254 9.64 -2.24 6.32
CA LYS A 254 8.80 -3.19 7.06
C LYS A 254 9.49 -3.78 8.28
N ALA A 255 10.80 -3.97 8.22
CA ALA A 255 11.62 -4.37 9.36
C ALA A 255 11.76 -3.27 10.43
N GLY A 256 11.23 -2.06 10.17
CA GLY A 256 11.23 -0.93 11.10
C GLY A 256 12.29 0.13 10.81
N GLY A 257 13.09 -0.03 9.74
CA GLY A 257 14.00 1.01 9.29
C GLY A 257 13.28 2.14 8.56
N GLN A 258 13.89 3.31 8.48
CA GLN A 258 13.32 4.43 7.74
C GLN A 258 14.25 4.83 6.59
N PRO A 259 13.91 4.49 5.33
CA PRO A 259 14.78 4.76 4.19
C PRO A 259 15.12 6.25 4.00
N TRP A 260 14.12 7.12 4.13
CA TRP A 260 14.25 8.58 4.03
C TRP A 260 13.03 9.26 4.64
N ARG A 261 13.14 10.58 4.83
CA ARG A 261 11.99 11.45 5.19
C ARG A 261 11.85 12.62 4.24
N LEU A 262 10.78 13.38 4.40
CA LEU A 262 10.64 14.64 3.69
C LEU A 262 11.58 15.68 4.30
N ALA A 263 12.33 16.36 3.44
CA ALA A 263 13.17 17.47 3.84
C ALA A 263 12.32 18.73 3.99
N ASN A 264 12.68 19.62 4.91
CA ASN A 264 12.08 20.95 5.07
C ASN A 264 10.56 20.95 5.32
N VAL A 265 10.04 19.95 6.05
CA VAL A 265 8.63 19.93 6.46
C VAL A 265 8.40 20.95 7.56
N ARG A 266 7.28 21.68 7.50
CA ARG A 266 6.90 22.65 8.53
C ARG A 266 6.71 21.96 9.89
N PRO A 267 7.31 22.46 10.98
CA PRO A 267 7.15 21.86 12.30
C PRO A 267 5.68 21.86 12.76
N GLY A 268 5.21 20.71 13.25
CA GLY A 268 3.84 20.59 13.78
C GLY A 268 2.75 20.35 12.74
N VAL A 269 3.10 20.05 11.48
CA VAL A 269 2.13 19.69 10.45
C VAL A 269 1.75 18.20 10.52
N CYS A 270 0.47 17.91 10.34
CA CYS A 270 -0.08 16.56 10.27
C CYS A 270 -0.96 16.43 9.02
N TYR A 271 -0.73 15.39 8.21
CA TYR A 271 -1.55 15.10 7.03
C TYR A 271 -2.39 13.86 7.24
N VAL A 272 -3.68 13.92 6.97
CA VAL A 272 -4.61 12.79 7.13
C VAL A 272 -5.30 12.52 5.80
N GLY A 273 -5.10 11.33 5.24
CA GLY A 273 -5.86 10.86 4.09
C GLY A 273 -7.14 10.15 4.52
N LEU A 274 -8.30 10.60 4.04
CA LEU A 274 -9.58 9.91 4.25
C LEU A 274 -9.90 8.97 3.09
N VAL A 275 -10.27 7.73 3.42
CA VAL A 275 -10.74 6.74 2.45
C VAL A 275 -12.09 6.18 2.87
N PHE A 276 -12.98 6.03 1.88
CA PHE A 276 -14.25 5.32 2.04
C PHE A 276 -14.24 4.06 1.17
N LYS A 277 -14.65 2.94 1.76
CA LYS A 277 -14.77 1.66 1.05
C LYS A 277 -16.10 0.99 1.40
N GLN A 278 -16.89 0.67 0.38
CA GLN A 278 -18.10 -0.14 0.55
C GLN A 278 -17.75 -1.53 1.08
N THR A 279 -18.48 -1.97 2.09
CA THR A 279 -18.34 -3.30 2.71
C THR A 279 -18.86 -4.39 1.80
N ASP A 280 -19.93 -4.13 1.05
CA ASP A 280 -20.47 -5.07 0.06
C ASP A 280 -20.84 -4.37 -1.26
N ALA A 281 -20.22 -4.83 -2.36
CA ALA A 281 -20.47 -4.29 -3.70
C ALA A 281 -21.73 -4.87 -4.38
N PHE A 282 -22.30 -5.93 -3.82
CA PHE A 282 -23.37 -6.72 -4.45
C PHE A 282 -24.71 -6.63 -3.71
N ALA A 283 -24.70 -6.28 -2.43
CA ALA A 283 -25.88 -5.75 -1.79
C ALA A 283 -26.03 -4.29 -2.25
N ASN A 284 -27.25 -3.79 -2.40
CA ASN A 284 -27.51 -2.39 -2.75
C ASN A 284 -27.25 -1.48 -1.53
N ASP A 285 -26.09 -1.70 -0.88
CA ASP A 285 -25.78 -1.27 0.46
C ASP A 285 -25.23 0.16 0.41
N THR A 286 -25.77 0.98 1.31
CA THR A 286 -25.27 2.33 1.59
C THR A 286 -24.08 2.29 2.55
N ASN A 287 -23.83 1.13 3.19
CA ASN A 287 -22.76 0.96 4.15
C ASN A 287 -21.39 1.06 3.51
N ALA A 288 -20.52 1.78 4.20
CA ALA A 288 -19.11 1.85 3.91
C ALA A 288 -18.31 1.88 5.22
N CYS A 289 -17.05 1.50 5.11
CA CYS A 289 -16.03 1.74 6.11
C CYS A 289 -15.28 3.01 5.73
N CYS A 290 -15.25 3.97 6.65
CA CYS A 290 -14.30 5.06 6.58
C CYS A 290 -13.00 4.63 7.26
N ALA A 291 -11.85 4.92 6.67
CA ALA A 291 -10.56 4.82 7.32
C ALA A 291 -9.78 6.11 7.13
N ALA A 292 -8.97 6.46 8.11
CA ALA A 292 -8.06 7.59 8.07
C ALA A 292 -6.62 7.09 8.11
N GLN A 293 -5.74 7.80 7.41
CA GLN A 293 -4.31 7.50 7.37
C GLN A 293 -3.56 8.76 7.74
N MET A 294 -2.99 8.78 8.94
CA MET A 294 -2.16 9.89 9.40
C MET A 294 -0.74 9.70 8.88
N PHE A 295 -0.16 10.75 8.31
CA PHE A 295 1.22 10.82 7.88
C PHE A 295 1.90 12.00 8.57
N LEU A 296 3.01 11.71 9.23
CA LEU A 296 3.82 12.69 9.95
C LEU A 296 4.95 13.22 9.05
N ALA A 297 5.60 14.29 9.50
CA ALA A 297 6.80 14.84 8.84
C ALA A 297 7.94 13.81 8.75
N SER A 298 8.05 12.90 9.73
CA SER A 298 8.98 11.77 9.65
C SER A 298 8.66 10.89 8.43
N GLY A 299 7.42 10.79 8.00
CA GLY A 299 6.98 9.82 7.00
C GLY A 299 6.48 8.52 7.62
N ASP A 300 6.40 8.47 8.95
CA ASP A 300 5.61 7.45 9.65
C ASP A 300 4.13 7.61 9.31
N GLY A 301 3.48 6.46 9.10
CA GLY A 301 2.07 6.38 8.84
C GLY A 301 1.36 5.52 9.88
N VAL A 302 0.20 5.98 10.36
CA VAL A 302 -0.71 5.18 11.20
C VAL A 302 -2.07 5.10 10.51
N VAL A 303 -2.64 3.90 10.46
CA VAL A 303 -3.97 3.67 9.90
C VAL A 303 -4.98 3.55 11.03
N PHE A 304 -6.04 4.34 10.91
CA PHE A 304 -7.19 4.35 11.79
C PHE A 304 -8.39 3.84 11.04
N ARG A 305 -9.15 2.94 11.67
CA ARG A 305 -10.44 2.51 11.16
C ARG A 305 -11.52 3.38 11.82
N GLY A 306 -12.28 4.09 11.00
CA GLY A 306 -13.47 4.81 11.44
C GLY A 306 -14.68 3.87 11.53
N ALA A 307 -15.80 4.42 12.01
CA ALA A 307 -17.04 3.67 12.17
C ALA A 307 -17.55 3.11 10.84
N LEU A 308 -18.15 1.92 10.90
CA LEU A 308 -19.01 1.40 9.84
C LEU A 308 -20.33 2.16 9.87
N GLY A 309 -20.83 2.56 8.70
CA GLY A 309 -22.11 3.23 8.63
C GLY A 309 -22.53 3.52 7.20
N PRO A 310 -23.77 4.02 7.00
CA PRO A 310 -24.36 4.27 5.70
C PRO A 310 -23.79 5.55 5.06
N TRP A 311 -22.47 5.61 4.87
CA TRP A 311 -21.78 6.82 4.42
C TRP A 311 -22.04 7.15 2.96
N ARG A 312 -22.55 6.20 2.16
CA ARG A 312 -22.79 6.41 0.73
C ARG A 312 -24.09 7.19 0.51
N THR A 313 -23.97 8.36 -0.10
CA THR A 313 -25.13 9.12 -0.58
C THR A 313 -25.65 8.51 -1.90
N PRO A 314 -26.91 8.01 -1.95
CA PRO A 314 -27.45 7.33 -3.14
C PRO A 314 -27.49 8.22 -4.39
N SER A 315 -27.72 9.52 -4.22
CA SER A 315 -27.94 10.48 -5.31
C SER A 315 -26.67 10.88 -6.05
N ARG A 316 -25.53 11.02 -5.35
CA ARG A 316 -24.26 11.50 -5.93
C ARG A 316 -23.15 10.46 -6.01
N LYS A 317 -23.37 9.24 -5.46
CA LYS A 317 -22.32 8.21 -5.29
C LYS A 317 -21.09 8.74 -4.53
N GLU A 318 -21.29 9.76 -3.71
CA GLU A 318 -20.29 10.32 -2.81
C GLU A 318 -20.41 9.67 -1.43
N PHE A 319 -19.35 9.78 -0.63
CA PHE A 319 -19.33 9.27 0.74
C PHE A 319 -19.10 10.43 1.68
N HIS A 320 -19.93 10.55 2.71
CA HIS A 320 -19.83 11.57 3.75
C HIS A 320 -20.04 10.95 5.11
N LEU A 321 -19.22 11.37 6.08
CA LEU A 321 -19.45 11.06 7.49
C LEU A 321 -20.56 11.95 8.05
N THR A 322 -21.28 11.42 9.04
CA THR A 322 -22.09 12.27 9.93
C THR A 322 -21.16 13.11 10.81
N ARG A 323 -21.67 14.22 11.33
CA ARG A 323 -20.93 15.10 12.25
C ARG A 323 -20.29 14.34 13.43
N SER A 324 -21.02 13.42 14.07
CA SER A 324 -20.50 12.63 15.20
C SER A 324 -19.34 11.71 14.77
N ALA A 325 -19.52 10.97 13.69
CA ALA A 325 -18.48 10.07 13.18
C ALA A 325 -17.22 10.83 12.70
N ALA A 326 -17.41 12.01 12.11
CA ALA A 326 -16.34 12.93 11.75
C ALA A 326 -15.55 13.40 12.98
N LYS A 327 -16.26 13.81 14.05
CA LYS A 327 -15.66 14.21 15.32
C LYS A 327 -14.85 13.08 15.96
N ASP A 328 -15.43 11.88 16.04
CA ASP A 328 -14.79 10.71 16.66
C ASP A 328 -13.50 10.33 15.92
N LEU A 329 -13.54 10.35 14.58
CA LEU A 329 -12.40 10.02 13.73
C LEU A 329 -11.22 10.96 13.95
N ILE A 330 -11.47 12.28 13.95
CA ILE A 330 -10.41 13.28 14.15
C ILE A 330 -9.93 13.30 15.60
N THR A 331 -10.82 13.09 16.58
CA THR A 331 -10.42 12.93 17.98
C THR A 331 -9.41 11.79 18.13
N MET A 332 -9.67 10.63 17.52
CA MET A 332 -8.72 9.49 17.55
C MET A 332 -7.37 9.82 16.93
N VAL A 333 -7.35 10.61 15.85
CA VAL A 333 -6.11 11.02 15.17
C VAL A 333 -5.32 12.02 16.01
N LEU A 334 -5.99 13.02 16.60
CA LEU A 334 -5.37 14.03 17.43
C LEU A 334 -4.77 13.42 18.71
N SER A 335 -5.50 12.52 19.38
CA SER A 335 -4.98 11.82 20.55
C SER A 335 -3.72 11.00 20.23
N GLU A 336 -3.66 10.34 19.07
CA GLU A 336 -2.46 9.59 18.65
C GLU A 336 -1.27 10.52 18.37
N TYR A 337 -1.54 11.68 17.76
CA TYR A 337 -0.51 12.68 17.51
C TYR A 337 0.05 13.22 18.84
N GLU A 338 -0.84 13.58 19.77
CA GLU A 338 -0.48 14.10 21.07
C GLU A 338 0.27 13.07 21.92
N GLU A 339 -0.11 11.79 21.89
CA GLU A 339 0.62 10.71 22.57
C GLU A 339 2.08 10.61 22.09
N LYS A 340 2.33 10.85 20.79
CA LYS A 340 3.68 10.77 20.21
C LYS A 340 4.50 12.05 20.34
N HIS A 341 3.86 13.21 20.44
CA HIS A 341 4.52 14.51 20.36
C HIS A 341 4.33 15.40 21.58
N GLY A 342 3.50 14.99 22.54
CA GLY A 342 3.19 15.69 23.79
C GLY A 342 2.33 16.94 23.63
N ALA A 343 1.90 17.27 22.40
CA ALA A 343 1.06 18.42 22.10
C ALA A 343 0.26 18.17 20.79
N PRO A 344 -0.88 18.86 20.59
CA PRO A 344 -1.63 18.78 19.33
C PRO A 344 -0.84 19.39 18.15
N PRO A 345 -1.17 19.00 16.90
CA PRO A 345 -0.52 19.56 15.72
C PRO A 345 -0.87 21.04 15.58
N LYS A 346 0.08 21.84 15.06
CA LYS A 346 -0.17 23.25 14.71
C LYS A 346 -1.04 23.38 13.46
N GLU A 347 -0.86 22.48 12.50
CA GLU A 347 -1.62 22.44 11.27
C GLU A 347 -2.09 21.01 10.99
N LEU A 348 -3.39 20.84 10.74
CA LEU A 348 -4.01 19.56 10.40
C LEU A 348 -4.64 19.65 9.00
N PHE A 349 -4.06 18.92 8.05
CA PHE A 349 -4.54 18.85 6.67
C PHE A 349 -5.31 17.55 6.43
N LEU A 350 -6.60 17.67 6.12
CA LEU A 350 -7.44 16.54 5.73
C LEU A 350 -7.50 16.44 4.21
N HIS A 351 -7.00 15.34 3.66
CA HIS A 351 -6.96 15.06 2.23
C HIS A 351 -8.08 14.09 1.84
N GLY A 352 -8.98 14.55 0.97
CA GLY A 352 -10.11 13.76 0.46
C GLY A 352 -10.14 13.73 -1.07
N ARG A 353 -10.68 12.66 -1.66
CA ARG A 353 -10.91 12.62 -3.12
C ARG A 353 -12.19 13.35 -3.50
N SER A 354 -13.20 13.24 -2.65
CA SER A 354 -14.48 13.94 -2.78
C SER A 354 -14.42 15.28 -2.05
N ARG A 355 -15.43 16.13 -2.29
CA ARG A 355 -15.65 17.33 -1.49
C ARG A 355 -16.07 16.94 -0.07
N PHE A 356 -15.85 17.85 0.87
CA PHE A 356 -16.25 17.66 2.26
C PHE A 356 -17.57 18.36 2.52
N SER A 357 -18.50 17.69 3.17
CA SER A 357 -19.79 18.27 3.53
C SER A 357 -19.63 19.27 4.69
N LYS A 358 -20.66 20.10 4.90
CA LYS A 358 -20.70 21.01 6.04
C LYS A 358 -20.74 20.25 7.37
N GLU A 359 -21.45 19.11 7.44
CA GLU A 359 -21.51 18.28 8.64
C GLU A 359 -20.15 17.69 9.01
N GLU A 360 -19.39 17.26 8.00
CA GLU A 360 -18.02 16.78 8.18
C GLU A 360 -17.13 17.91 8.72
N TRP A 361 -17.18 19.09 8.10
CA TRP A 361 -16.43 20.27 8.56
C TRP A 361 -16.76 20.65 10.01
N GLU A 362 -18.05 20.68 10.37
CA GLU A 362 -18.48 20.97 11.74
C GLU A 362 -17.96 19.92 12.73
N GLY A 363 -17.99 18.64 12.37
CA GLY A 363 -17.47 17.56 13.22
C GLY A 363 -15.96 17.62 13.40
N PHE A 364 -15.22 17.90 12.32
CA PHE A 364 -13.77 18.08 12.38
C PHE A 364 -13.37 19.29 13.21
N SER A 365 -14.07 20.41 13.02
CA SER A 365 -13.82 21.66 13.75
C SER A 365 -14.16 21.55 15.24
N GLU A 366 -15.13 20.72 15.60
CA GLU A 366 -15.48 20.45 17.00
C GLU A 366 -14.44 19.57 17.70
N ALA A 367 -13.73 18.72 16.96
CA ALA A 367 -12.64 17.90 17.50
C ALA A 367 -11.30 18.63 17.57
N ALA A 368 -11.02 19.52 16.61
CA ALA A 368 -9.76 20.25 16.53
C ALA A 368 -9.69 21.35 17.62
N PRO A 369 -8.61 21.41 18.41
CA PRO A 369 -8.46 22.45 19.41
C PRO A 369 -8.15 23.81 18.73
N PRO A 370 -8.40 24.95 19.41
CA PRO A 370 -8.27 26.29 18.81
C PRO A 370 -6.87 26.61 18.28
N GLU A 371 -5.82 26.00 18.85
CA GLU A 371 -4.43 26.14 18.43
C GLU A 371 -4.10 25.36 17.15
N THR A 372 -4.94 24.40 16.74
CA THR A 372 -4.74 23.61 15.52
C THR A 372 -5.46 24.26 14.35
N LYS A 373 -4.67 24.67 13.35
CA LYS A 373 -5.21 25.16 12.08
C LYS A 373 -5.70 23.99 11.21
N LEU A 374 -7.02 23.84 11.10
CA LEU A 374 -7.66 22.80 10.29
C LEU A 374 -7.86 23.24 8.84
N VAL A 375 -7.44 22.41 7.89
CA VAL A 375 -7.60 22.66 6.45
C VAL A 375 -8.06 21.39 5.73
N CYS A 376 -9.16 21.47 4.98
CA CYS A 376 -9.66 20.37 4.16
C CYS A 376 -9.32 20.58 2.68
N VAL A 377 -8.56 19.67 2.09
CA VAL A 377 -8.10 19.76 0.70
C VAL A 377 -8.66 18.61 -0.11
N GLN A 378 -9.40 18.95 -1.16
CA GLN A 378 -9.81 17.99 -2.17
C GLN A 378 -8.66 17.75 -3.15
N ILE A 379 -8.28 16.48 -3.33
CA ILE A 379 -7.22 16.04 -4.24
C ILE A 379 -7.77 14.92 -5.12
N ARG A 380 -7.93 15.20 -6.42
CA ARG A 380 -8.46 14.22 -7.37
C ARG A 380 -7.65 14.18 -8.67
N PRO A 381 -7.43 12.99 -9.26
CA PRO A 381 -6.90 12.92 -10.62
C PRO A 381 -7.86 13.58 -11.60
N SER A 382 -7.39 14.53 -12.41
CA SER A 382 -8.18 15.20 -13.45
C SER A 382 -7.86 14.62 -14.82
N LYS A 383 -8.29 13.38 -15.02
CA LYS A 383 -8.07 12.67 -16.29
C LYS A 383 -8.92 13.29 -17.39
N ASN A 384 -8.29 13.61 -18.51
CA ASN A 384 -8.95 14.11 -19.72
C ASN A 384 -9.70 15.45 -19.56
N GLU A 385 -9.47 16.18 -18.46
CA GLU A 385 -10.02 17.53 -18.27
C GLU A 385 -9.15 18.58 -18.95
N ILE A 386 -7.83 18.50 -18.75
CA ILE A 386 -6.86 19.43 -19.32
C ILE A 386 -5.52 18.73 -19.56
N LYS A 387 -4.84 19.13 -20.63
CA LYS A 387 -3.47 18.73 -20.96
C LYS A 387 -2.66 19.99 -21.26
N LEU A 388 -1.44 20.04 -20.75
CA LEU A 388 -0.48 21.06 -21.13
C LEU A 388 0.60 20.44 -22.01
N PHE A 389 0.94 21.17 -23.08
CA PHE A 389 2.00 20.82 -24.01
C PHE A 389 3.06 21.91 -23.96
N ARG A 390 4.30 21.52 -24.18
CA ARG A 390 5.41 22.43 -24.37
C ARG A 390 6.13 22.06 -25.66
N TRP A 391 6.88 22.99 -26.23
CA TRP A 391 7.76 22.71 -27.34
C TRP A 391 8.80 21.64 -26.97
N GLY A 392 9.06 20.71 -27.89
CA GLY A 392 10.00 19.60 -27.72
C GLY A 392 9.34 18.23 -27.54
N ASN A 393 10.16 17.23 -27.20
CA ASN A 393 9.75 15.82 -27.17
C ASN A 393 9.22 15.34 -25.81
N TYR A 394 9.28 16.19 -24.77
CA TYR A 394 8.94 15.82 -23.40
C TYR A 394 7.81 16.70 -22.86
N PRO A 395 6.96 16.17 -21.96
CA PRO A 395 5.84 16.92 -21.41
C PRO A 395 6.30 18.06 -20.49
N VAL A 396 5.34 18.80 -19.94
CA VAL A 396 5.61 19.83 -18.93
C VAL A 396 6.48 19.30 -17.78
N ILE A 397 7.23 20.21 -17.17
CA ILE A 397 8.11 19.88 -16.07
C ILE A 397 7.25 19.45 -14.87
N ARG A 398 7.67 18.39 -14.19
CA ARG A 398 7.01 17.97 -12.95
C ARG A 398 7.06 19.12 -11.94
N GLY A 399 5.90 19.47 -11.38
CA GLY A 399 5.71 20.62 -10.48
C GLY A 399 5.08 21.83 -11.15
N THR A 400 4.87 21.83 -12.48
CA THR A 400 4.05 22.86 -13.15
C THR A 400 2.66 22.90 -12.53
N SER A 401 2.18 24.09 -12.19
CA SER A 401 0.82 24.34 -11.73
C SER A 401 0.11 25.34 -12.64
N LEU A 402 -1.22 25.20 -12.73
CA LEU A 402 -2.12 26.15 -13.37
C LEU A 402 -3.15 26.58 -12.33
N PRO A 403 -2.93 27.71 -11.65
CA PRO A 403 -3.90 28.29 -10.72
C PRO A 403 -5.20 28.67 -11.44
N LEU A 404 -6.34 28.37 -10.83
CA LEU A 404 -7.67 28.74 -11.30
C LEU A 404 -8.31 29.82 -10.41
N SER A 405 -7.96 29.80 -9.13
CA SER A 405 -8.36 30.77 -8.12
C SER A 405 -7.32 30.81 -7.00
N GLU A 406 -7.57 31.59 -5.95
CA GLU A 406 -6.75 31.59 -4.72
C GLU A 406 -6.79 30.27 -3.95
N HIS A 407 -7.74 29.38 -4.25
CA HIS A 407 -7.96 28.12 -3.52
C HIS A 407 -7.83 26.86 -4.39
N ALA A 408 -7.85 26.99 -5.73
CA ALA A 408 -7.87 25.85 -6.63
C ALA A 408 -6.82 25.94 -7.73
N ALA A 409 -6.18 24.81 -8.04
CA ALA A 409 -5.23 24.70 -9.14
C ALA A 409 -5.19 23.28 -9.73
N PHE A 410 -4.79 23.19 -11.00
CA PHE A 410 -4.27 21.95 -11.57
C PHE A 410 -2.76 21.86 -11.29
N LEU A 411 -2.30 20.70 -10.81
CA LEU A 411 -0.90 20.44 -10.48
C LEU A 411 -0.38 19.22 -11.24
N TRP A 412 0.68 19.40 -12.02
CA TRP A 412 1.38 18.30 -12.68
C TRP A 412 2.39 17.66 -11.74
N THR A 413 1.89 16.75 -10.91
CA THR A 413 2.72 15.86 -10.11
C THR A 413 3.52 14.89 -10.98
N SER A 414 3.15 14.65 -12.24
CA SER A 414 3.92 13.81 -13.16
C SER A 414 4.31 14.64 -14.38
N GLY A 415 5.53 14.45 -14.88
CA GLY A 415 6.06 15.25 -15.98
C GLY A 415 7.54 14.99 -16.21
N TYR A 416 8.15 15.80 -17.08
CA TYR A 416 9.58 15.74 -17.33
C TYR A 416 10.35 16.01 -16.03
N VAL A 417 11.32 15.16 -15.73
CA VAL A 417 12.19 15.28 -14.56
C VAL A 417 13.61 15.56 -15.03
N PRO A 418 14.13 16.79 -14.87
CA PRO A 418 15.47 17.17 -15.34
C PRO A 418 16.57 16.22 -14.88
N ARG A 419 16.56 15.81 -13.61
CA ARG A 419 17.54 14.85 -13.04
C ARG A 419 17.55 13.49 -13.77
N LEU A 420 16.41 13.04 -14.28
CA LEU A 420 16.31 11.76 -15.00
C LEU A 420 16.50 11.92 -16.51
N ASP A 421 16.53 13.17 -16.98
CA ASP A 421 16.43 13.56 -18.39
C ASP A 421 15.32 12.83 -19.16
N THR A 422 14.21 12.54 -18.47
CA THR A 422 13.08 11.83 -19.07
C THR A 422 11.80 11.99 -18.25
N TYR A 423 10.70 11.49 -18.81
CA TYR A 423 9.44 11.27 -18.13
C TYR A 423 9.18 9.76 -18.06
N LEU A 424 9.00 9.24 -16.84
CA LEU A 424 8.85 7.80 -16.59
C LEU A 424 7.42 7.26 -16.80
N GLY A 425 6.46 8.12 -17.17
CA GLY A 425 5.09 7.71 -17.39
C GLY A 425 4.73 7.55 -18.87
N PRO A 426 3.57 6.95 -19.15
CA PRO A 426 3.04 6.91 -20.51
C PRO A 426 2.41 8.26 -20.89
N GLU A 427 2.36 8.51 -22.20
CA GLU A 427 1.59 9.59 -22.83
C GLU A 427 1.87 11.01 -22.28
N THR A 428 1.01 11.98 -22.57
CA THR A 428 1.04 13.29 -21.91
C THR A 428 0.48 13.15 -20.49
N PRO A 429 1.18 13.57 -19.43
CA PRO A 429 0.73 13.43 -18.05
C PRO A 429 -0.57 14.20 -17.80
N ASN A 430 -1.44 13.61 -16.99
CA ASN A 430 -2.63 14.29 -16.47
C ASN A 430 -2.27 15.03 -15.17
N PRO A 431 -2.85 16.22 -14.93
CA PRO A 431 -2.70 16.88 -13.65
C PRO A 431 -3.54 16.20 -12.55
N VAL A 432 -3.22 16.56 -11.32
CA VAL A 432 -4.06 16.40 -10.15
C VAL A 432 -4.74 17.73 -9.89
N PHE A 433 -6.06 17.74 -9.71
CA PHE A 433 -6.78 18.91 -9.25
C PHE A 433 -6.71 18.99 -7.73
N VAL A 434 -6.31 20.16 -7.24
CA VAL A 434 -6.16 20.47 -5.83
C VAL A 434 -7.04 21.67 -5.52
N ASP A 435 -7.91 21.54 -4.53
CA ASP A 435 -8.88 22.57 -4.11
C ASP A 435 -8.93 22.63 -2.58
N VAL A 436 -8.59 23.80 -2.03
CA VAL A 436 -8.73 24.09 -0.60
C VAL A 436 -10.21 24.34 -0.34
N HIS A 437 -10.89 23.30 0.13
CA HIS A 437 -12.35 23.28 0.20
C HIS A 437 -12.89 23.93 1.47
N TRP A 438 -12.21 23.73 2.60
CA TRP A 438 -12.51 24.38 3.89
C TRP A 438 -11.22 24.76 4.61
N GLY A 439 -11.30 25.81 5.43
CA GLY A 439 -10.15 26.39 6.13
C GLY A 439 -9.35 27.35 5.24
N GLU A 440 -8.41 28.07 5.85
CA GLU A 440 -7.61 29.08 5.17
C GLU A 440 -6.17 28.61 5.02
N CYS A 441 -5.64 28.49 3.81
CA CYS A 441 -4.23 28.19 3.59
C CYS A 441 -3.79 28.78 2.26
N GLU A 442 -2.54 29.23 2.18
CA GLU A 442 -1.97 29.68 0.92
C GLU A 442 -1.88 28.50 -0.05
N LEU A 443 -2.46 28.65 -1.24
CA LEU A 443 -2.50 27.59 -2.25
C LEU A 443 -1.09 27.06 -2.58
N GLN A 444 -0.08 27.92 -2.69
CA GLN A 444 1.29 27.50 -2.97
C GLN A 444 1.84 26.55 -1.91
N THR A 445 1.50 26.77 -0.65
CA THR A 445 1.87 25.89 0.47
C THR A 445 1.22 24.51 0.29
N VAL A 446 -0.08 24.47 -0.01
CA VAL A 446 -0.80 23.21 -0.26
C VAL A 446 -0.23 22.45 -1.46
N LEU A 447 0.08 23.14 -2.56
CA LEU A 447 0.67 22.52 -3.74
C LEU A 447 2.07 21.95 -3.47
N SER A 448 2.89 22.65 -2.69
CA SER A 448 4.21 22.18 -2.25
C SER A 448 4.11 20.93 -1.38
N ASP A 449 3.14 20.90 -0.47
CA ASP A 449 2.88 19.75 0.40
C ASP A 449 2.44 18.53 -0.41
N VAL A 450 1.50 18.70 -1.35
CA VAL A 450 1.06 17.64 -2.26
C VAL A 450 2.25 17.10 -3.07
N MET A 451 3.12 17.97 -3.58
CA MET A 451 4.33 17.56 -4.29
C MET A 451 5.28 16.76 -3.40
N SER A 452 5.48 17.19 -2.17
CA SER A 452 6.35 16.52 -1.19
C SER A 452 5.81 15.14 -0.85
N LEU A 453 4.51 15.02 -0.54
CA LEU A 453 3.85 13.76 -0.22
C LEU A 453 3.87 12.73 -1.37
N THR A 454 4.08 13.14 -2.62
CA THR A 454 4.26 12.19 -3.75
C THR A 454 5.63 11.49 -3.75
N LYS A 455 6.56 11.93 -2.89
CA LYS A 455 7.91 11.35 -2.72
C LYS A 455 7.98 10.35 -1.56
N ILE A 456 6.92 10.21 -0.75
CA ILE A 456 6.83 9.18 0.29
C ILE A 456 6.17 7.92 -0.30
N ASN A 457 6.97 7.08 -0.95
CA ASN A 457 6.57 5.70 -1.21
C ASN A 457 7.74 4.73 -1.02
N PHE A 458 7.77 4.07 0.14
CA PHE A 458 8.77 3.07 0.48
C PHE A 458 8.59 1.74 -0.28
N ASN A 459 7.48 1.53 -1.01
CA ASN A 459 7.25 0.32 -1.81
C ASN A 459 7.91 0.34 -3.19
N SER A 460 8.23 1.53 -3.71
CA SER A 460 8.65 1.70 -5.11
C SER A 460 10.08 2.21 -5.26
N CYS A 461 10.62 2.93 -4.27
CA CYS A 461 11.94 3.56 -4.37
C CYS A 461 12.12 4.30 -5.71
N LEU A 462 11.04 4.95 -6.17
CA LEU A 462 10.98 5.75 -7.38
C LEU A 462 11.07 7.23 -7.02
N PHE A 463 11.48 8.06 -7.99
CA PHE A 463 11.50 9.52 -7.82
C PHE A 463 10.15 10.08 -7.35
N ASN A 464 9.04 9.50 -7.84
CA ASN A 464 7.70 9.85 -7.41
C ASN A 464 6.65 8.80 -7.81
N ASP A 465 5.48 8.91 -7.19
CA ASP A 465 4.36 7.97 -7.35
C ASP A 465 3.13 8.58 -8.09
N GLY A 466 3.28 9.81 -8.59
CA GLY A 466 2.23 10.56 -9.30
C GLY A 466 1.04 11.04 -8.44
N LEU A 467 0.74 10.42 -7.31
CA LEU A 467 -0.24 10.88 -6.32
C LEU A 467 0.40 11.01 -4.94
N PRO A 468 -0.07 11.94 -4.08
CA PRO A 468 0.42 12.02 -2.71
C PRO A 468 0.06 10.75 -1.95
N VAL A 469 0.93 10.33 -1.02
CA VAL A 469 0.79 9.10 -0.23
C VAL A 469 -0.59 9.00 0.46
N THR A 470 -1.12 10.13 0.93
CA THR A 470 -2.45 10.27 1.57
C THR A 470 -3.61 9.81 0.68
N ILE A 471 -3.47 9.90 -0.65
CA ILE A 471 -4.49 9.50 -1.62
C ILE A 471 -4.12 8.20 -2.33
N ARG A 472 -2.82 7.97 -2.58
CA ARG A 472 -2.32 6.80 -3.32
C ARG A 472 -2.69 5.48 -2.64
N PHE A 473 -2.52 5.40 -1.33
CA PHE A 473 -2.72 4.17 -0.55
C PHE A 473 -4.08 4.08 0.12
N ALA A 474 -4.85 5.17 0.12
CA ALA A 474 -6.26 5.23 0.52
C ALA A 474 -7.01 3.94 0.13
N ASN A 475 -7.13 3.71 -1.18
CA ASN A 475 -7.87 2.56 -1.71
C ASN A 475 -7.26 1.21 -1.33
N ALA A 476 -5.93 1.07 -1.33
CA ALA A 476 -5.26 -0.19 -1.05
C ALA A 476 -5.47 -0.65 0.40
N VAL A 477 -5.42 0.30 1.34
CA VAL A 477 -5.73 0.08 2.76
C VAL A 477 -7.19 -0.30 2.93
N GLY A 478 -8.11 0.48 2.35
CA GLY A 478 -9.55 0.20 2.42
C GLY A 478 -9.90 -1.19 1.85
N ASP A 479 -9.26 -1.58 0.74
CA ASP A 479 -9.41 -2.89 0.11
C ASP A 479 -8.95 -4.06 1.02
N ILE A 480 -7.97 -3.85 1.90
CA ILE A 480 -7.51 -4.84 2.86
C ILE A 480 -8.47 -4.89 4.06
N LEU A 481 -8.89 -3.74 4.58
CA LEU A 481 -9.76 -3.66 5.75
C LEU A 481 -11.12 -4.35 5.56
N VAL A 482 -11.63 -4.42 4.32
CA VAL A 482 -12.89 -5.10 3.97
C VAL A 482 -12.70 -6.54 3.48
N ALA A 483 -11.46 -7.05 3.40
CA ALA A 483 -11.18 -8.37 2.82
C ALA A 483 -11.31 -9.55 3.79
N ALA A 484 -11.47 -9.28 5.08
CA ALA A 484 -11.80 -10.28 6.08
C ALA A 484 -12.67 -9.65 7.17
N PRO A 485 -13.57 -10.42 7.81
CA PRO A 485 -14.19 -9.99 9.06
C PRO A 485 -13.10 -9.60 10.06
N GLN A 486 -13.30 -8.47 10.72
CA GLN A 486 -12.40 -7.98 11.76
C GLN A 486 -13.25 -7.78 13.01
N LYS A 487 -12.76 -8.26 14.15
CA LYS A 487 -13.43 -8.06 15.45
C LYS A 487 -13.51 -6.57 15.80
N ASP A 488 -14.53 -6.20 16.58
CA ASP A 488 -14.66 -4.85 17.11
C ASP A 488 -13.45 -4.51 17.98
N GLY A 489 -12.93 -3.28 17.86
CA GLY A 489 -11.72 -2.84 18.55
C GLY A 489 -10.39 -3.19 17.85
N SER A 490 -10.41 -3.47 16.54
CA SER A 490 -9.20 -3.73 15.74
C SER A 490 -8.10 -2.69 16.01
N PRO A 491 -6.85 -3.10 16.32
CA PRO A 491 -5.80 -2.20 16.77
C PRO A 491 -5.43 -1.17 15.71
N LYS A 492 -5.07 0.04 16.15
CA LYS A 492 -4.38 1.02 15.30
C LYS A 492 -3.05 0.41 14.88
N LEU A 493 -2.83 0.25 13.58
CA LEU A 493 -1.63 -0.39 13.07
C LEU A 493 -0.79 0.59 12.24
N PRO A 494 0.54 0.52 12.37
CA PRO A 494 1.46 1.19 11.48
C PRO A 494 1.19 0.87 10.00
N PHE A 495 1.47 1.83 9.14
CA PHE A 495 1.22 1.73 7.71
C PHE A 495 1.91 0.54 7.02
N LYS A 496 3.06 0.09 7.55
CA LYS A 496 3.83 -1.07 7.06
C LYS A 496 3.05 -2.38 6.98
N PHE A 497 1.98 -2.54 7.77
CA PHE A 497 1.12 -3.74 7.73
C PHE A 497 0.27 -3.82 6.46
N TYR A 498 -0.08 -2.67 5.88
CA TYR A 498 -1.04 -2.59 4.77
C TYR A 498 -0.37 -2.60 3.40
N ILE A 499 0.82 -2.02 3.27
CA ILE A 499 1.49 -1.82 1.99
C ILE A 499 2.11 -3.07 1.38
#